data_AF-A0AAV3PKI0-F1
#
_entry.id   AF-A0AAV3PKI0-F1
#
_cell.length_a   1.000
_cell.length_b   1.000
_cell.length_c   1.000
_cell.angle_alpha   90.00
_cell.angle_beta   90.00
_cell.angle_gamma   90.00
#
_symmetry.space_group_name_H-M   'P 1'
#
loop_
_entity.id
_entity.type
_entity.pdbx_description
1 polymer ?
#
loop_
_entity_poly.entity_id
_entity_poly.type
_entity_poly.pdbx_seq_one_letter_code
_entity_poly.pdbx_strand_id
1 'polypeptide(L)'
;MVTGSSSNYADQIERTFMSHKQKGLIEAFKTVLSRVDHRFCVRHLHENFKRVGFRAQTFKDVLWATAASTTTQWFKEAMETIKALDESAFLWLEDEDPGQWSRAYFNTTMKCDVLLNITCEVFNSFILDVRDKSILTLIAMVKDLIMVRMQMNRDKAEQWEGKICPKPKAKLLKCVKDASSCMPMKSIGITSKFIQDLVKTNVQLIWRIEFALVGNGSRRAFHANMRVLL
;
A
#
# COMPACT_ATOMS: atom_id res chain seq x y z
N MET A 1 -16.48 3.21 -37.98
CA MET A 1 -16.77 2.20 -36.93
C MET A 1 -15.56 1.30 -36.82
N VAL A 2 -14.66 1.59 -35.88
CA VAL A 2 -13.56 0.67 -35.52
C VAL A 2 -14.02 -0.04 -34.26
N THR A 3 -14.20 -1.34 -34.39
CA THR A 3 -14.70 -2.27 -33.38
C THR A 3 -13.87 -2.16 -32.11
N GLY A 4 -14.52 -1.83 -31.00
CA GLY A 4 -13.93 -1.86 -29.67
C GLY A 4 -13.41 -3.25 -29.38
N SER A 5 -12.09 -3.38 -29.23
CA SER A 5 -11.48 -4.57 -28.66
C SER A 5 -11.97 -4.68 -27.22
N SER A 6 -12.82 -5.68 -26.99
CA SER A 6 -13.25 -6.16 -25.69
C SER A 6 -12.00 -6.44 -24.86
N SER A 7 -11.63 -5.51 -23.99
CA SER A 7 -10.75 -5.78 -22.85
C SER A 7 -11.30 -7.04 -22.18
N ASN A 8 -10.50 -8.11 -22.11
CA ASN A 8 -10.91 -9.40 -21.56
C ASN A 8 -11.69 -9.20 -20.25
N TYR A 9 -12.88 -9.77 -20.18
CA TYR A 9 -13.81 -9.64 -19.05
C TYR A 9 -13.20 -10.10 -17.70
N ALA A 10 -12.22 -11.02 -17.74
CA ALA A 10 -11.45 -11.47 -16.59
C ALA A 10 -10.41 -10.43 -16.11
N ASP A 11 -9.85 -9.60 -17.00
CA ASP A 11 -8.77 -8.66 -16.69
C ASP A 11 -9.23 -7.49 -15.80
N GLN A 12 -10.51 -7.17 -15.79
CA GLN A 12 -11.03 -6.01 -15.03
C GLN A 12 -11.08 -6.28 -13.52
N ILE A 13 -11.35 -7.52 -13.10
CA ILE A 13 -11.46 -7.87 -11.67
C ILE A 13 -10.09 -7.88 -10.99
N GLU A 14 -9.01 -8.05 -11.76
CA GLU A 14 -7.64 -8.12 -11.23
C GLU A 14 -6.94 -6.75 -11.15
N ARG A 15 -7.66 -5.65 -11.34
CA ARG A 15 -7.05 -4.31 -11.37
C ARG A 15 -7.63 -3.40 -10.30
N THR A 16 -6.75 -2.54 -9.78
CA THR A 16 -7.11 -1.49 -8.83
C THR A 16 -6.58 -0.17 -9.35
N PHE A 17 -7.42 0.86 -9.36
CA PHE A 17 -7.03 2.20 -9.75
C PHE A 17 -7.04 3.12 -8.55
N MET A 18 -6.01 3.96 -8.43
CA MET A 18 -5.98 5.04 -7.44
C MET A 18 -6.15 6.38 -8.13
N SER A 19 -7.03 7.22 -7.61
CA SER A 19 -7.23 8.56 -8.18
C SER A 19 -7.58 9.61 -7.12
N HIS A 20 -7.79 10.83 -7.62
CA HIS A 20 -8.37 11.92 -6.85
C HIS A 20 -9.87 11.67 -6.65
N LYS A 21 -10.42 12.06 -5.49
CA LYS A 21 -11.88 12.04 -5.28
C LYS A 21 -12.55 13.22 -6.01
N GLN A 22 -12.59 13.18 -7.35
CA GLN A 22 -13.30 14.15 -8.19
C GLN A 22 -14.58 13.53 -8.77
N LYS A 23 -15.70 14.26 -8.73
CA LYS A 23 -17.01 13.77 -9.16
C LYS A 23 -17.01 13.19 -10.58
N GLY A 24 -16.37 13.88 -11.53
CA GLY A 24 -16.31 13.41 -12.92
C GLY A 24 -15.55 12.09 -13.10
N LEU A 25 -14.49 11.86 -12.31
CA LEU A 25 -13.73 10.60 -12.35
C LEU A 25 -14.56 9.46 -11.76
N ILE A 26 -15.22 9.68 -10.63
CA ILE A 26 -16.05 8.65 -9.97
C ILE A 26 -17.13 8.13 -10.93
N GLU A 27 -17.83 9.03 -11.61
CA GLU A 27 -18.87 8.64 -12.58
C GLU A 27 -18.28 7.94 -13.81
N ALA A 28 -17.11 8.36 -14.28
CA ALA A 28 -16.41 7.68 -15.37
C ALA A 28 -16.00 6.24 -14.99
N PHE A 29 -15.49 6.02 -13.77
CA PHE A 29 -15.17 4.67 -13.27
C PHE A 29 -16.43 3.81 -13.18
N LYS A 30 -17.54 4.33 -12.65
CA LYS A 30 -18.82 3.60 -12.60
C LYS A 30 -19.34 3.24 -13.99
N THR A 31 -19.16 4.10 -14.99
CA THR A 31 -19.73 3.90 -16.33
C THR A 31 -18.86 2.98 -17.18
N VAL A 32 -17.53 3.15 -17.14
CA VAL A 32 -16.59 2.48 -18.05
C VAL A 32 -15.91 1.27 -17.39
N LEU A 33 -15.69 1.30 -16.09
CA LEU A 33 -14.89 0.34 -15.32
C LEU A 33 -15.61 -0.08 -14.04
N SER A 34 -16.89 -0.46 -14.14
CA SER A 34 -17.78 -0.71 -12.99
C SER A 34 -17.35 -1.85 -12.07
N ARG A 35 -16.47 -2.74 -12.54
CA ARG A 35 -16.02 -3.95 -11.81
C ARG A 35 -14.60 -3.85 -11.26
N VAL A 36 -14.01 -2.67 -11.38
CA VAL A 36 -12.64 -2.38 -10.96
C VAL A 36 -12.66 -1.72 -9.60
N ASP A 37 -11.79 -2.17 -8.69
CA ASP A 37 -11.63 -1.51 -7.40
C ASP A 37 -11.07 -0.09 -7.59
N HIS A 38 -11.83 0.90 -7.17
CA HIS A 38 -11.45 2.31 -7.25
C HIS A 38 -11.11 2.85 -5.87
N ARG A 39 -9.84 3.21 -5.69
CA ARG A 39 -9.29 3.77 -4.45
C ARG A 39 -9.05 5.26 -4.58
N PHE A 40 -9.22 5.98 -3.48
CA PHE A 40 -8.89 7.39 -3.37
C PHE A 40 -7.56 7.59 -2.67
N CYS A 41 -6.76 8.50 -3.23
CA CYS A 41 -5.52 8.93 -2.60
C CYS A 41 -5.84 9.68 -1.29
N VAL A 42 -5.27 9.21 -0.19
CA VAL A 42 -5.51 9.73 1.17
C VAL A 42 -5.07 11.19 1.31
N ARG A 43 -4.07 11.63 0.52
CA ARG A 43 -3.68 13.06 0.48
C ARG A 43 -4.84 13.94 0.01
N HIS A 44 -5.59 13.50 -1.01
CA HIS A 44 -6.74 14.24 -1.51
C HIS A 44 -7.95 14.14 -0.59
N LEU A 45 -8.13 12.98 0.07
CA LEU A 45 -9.11 12.85 1.13
C LEU A 45 -8.85 13.88 2.24
N HIS A 46 -7.60 13.98 2.69
CA HIS A 46 -7.17 14.97 3.68
C HIS A 46 -7.33 16.42 3.18
N GLU A 47 -7.06 16.71 1.91
CA GLU A 47 -7.33 18.03 1.34
C GLU A 47 -8.82 18.38 1.35
N ASN A 48 -9.70 17.43 1.01
CA ASN A 48 -11.14 17.62 1.13
C ASN A 48 -11.56 17.82 2.58
N PHE A 49 -10.98 17.05 3.51
CA PHE A 49 -11.18 17.17 4.95
C PHE A 49 -10.81 18.57 5.48
N LYS A 50 -9.69 19.12 4.99
CA LYS A 50 -9.27 20.50 5.32
C LYS A 50 -10.19 21.56 4.74
N ARG A 51 -10.79 21.31 3.55
CA ARG A 51 -11.71 22.26 2.90
C ARG A 51 -13.01 22.41 3.69
N VAL A 52 -13.51 21.34 4.29
CA VAL A 52 -14.74 21.38 5.11
C VAL A 52 -14.53 21.98 6.50
N GLY A 53 -13.28 22.11 6.97
CA GLY A 53 -12.94 22.87 8.19
C GLY A 53 -11.89 22.21 9.08
N PHE A 54 -11.62 20.92 8.90
CA PHE A 54 -10.72 20.14 9.77
C PHE A 54 -9.25 20.35 9.41
N ARG A 55 -8.67 21.47 9.85
CA ARG A 55 -7.33 21.93 9.45
C ARG A 55 -6.20 21.62 10.45
N ALA A 56 -6.55 21.23 11.68
CA ALA A 56 -5.56 20.99 12.72
C ALA A 56 -4.64 19.81 12.35
N GLN A 57 -3.38 19.87 12.80
CA GLN A 57 -2.39 18.83 12.53
C GLN A 57 -2.78 17.49 13.17
N THR A 58 -3.46 17.51 14.33
CA THR A 58 -4.00 16.32 15.00
C THR A 58 -4.97 15.54 14.09
N PHE A 59 -5.86 16.24 13.40
CA PHE A 59 -6.78 15.61 12.43
C PHE A 59 -6.04 14.91 11.31
N LYS A 60 -4.99 15.53 10.77
CA LYS A 60 -4.15 14.93 9.73
C LYS A 60 -3.51 13.63 10.24
N ASP A 61 -2.96 13.65 11.45
CA ASP A 61 -2.23 12.51 12.00
C ASP A 61 -3.15 11.32 12.30
N VAL A 62 -4.32 11.58 12.89
CA VAL A 62 -5.31 10.54 13.18
C VAL A 62 -5.96 10.02 11.88
N LEU A 63 -6.26 10.89 10.90
CA LEU A 63 -6.73 10.46 9.58
C LEU A 63 -5.72 9.54 8.89
N TRP A 64 -4.43 9.90 8.95
CA TRP A 64 -3.37 9.07 8.39
C TRP A 64 -3.24 7.73 9.10
N ALA A 65 -3.30 7.71 10.43
CA ALA A 65 -3.31 6.47 11.20
C ALA A 65 -4.50 5.59 10.80
N THR A 66 -5.70 6.17 10.70
CA THR A 66 -6.95 5.49 10.32
C THR A 66 -6.85 4.89 8.92
N ALA A 67 -6.38 5.66 7.94
CA ALA A 67 -6.21 5.17 6.57
C ALA A 67 -5.13 4.09 6.45
N ALA A 68 -4.07 4.18 7.27
CA ALA A 68 -2.97 3.23 7.30
C ALA A 68 -3.25 1.98 8.15
N SER A 69 -4.33 1.93 8.92
CA SER A 69 -4.70 0.75 9.72
C SER A 69 -4.71 -0.52 8.86
N THR A 70 -4.08 -1.59 9.35
CA THR A 70 -4.00 -2.89 8.65
C THR A 70 -5.15 -3.82 8.99
N THR A 71 -5.79 -3.63 10.15
CA THR A 71 -6.93 -4.43 10.60
C THR A 71 -8.11 -3.53 10.89
N THR A 72 -9.30 -4.10 10.78
CA THR A 72 -10.57 -3.42 11.07
C THR A 72 -10.65 -2.97 12.54
N GLN A 73 -9.98 -3.68 13.45
CA GLN A 73 -9.89 -3.30 14.87
C GLN A 73 -9.12 -1.99 15.04
N TRP A 74 -7.89 -1.91 14.50
CA TRP A 74 -7.08 -0.68 14.55
C TRP A 74 -7.76 0.49 13.84
N PHE A 75 -8.52 0.22 12.78
CA PHE A 75 -9.33 1.24 12.12
C PHE A 75 -10.42 1.80 13.05
N LYS A 76 -11.19 0.94 13.71
CA LYS A 76 -12.26 1.36 14.62
C LYS A 76 -11.73 2.19 15.78
N GLU A 77 -10.62 1.76 16.40
CA GLU A 77 -9.97 2.51 17.47
C GLU A 77 -9.51 3.91 17.02
N ALA A 78 -8.99 4.02 15.79
CA ALA A 78 -8.61 5.29 15.22
C ALA A 78 -9.82 6.18 14.89
N MET A 79 -10.93 5.61 14.39
CA MET A 79 -12.20 6.33 14.18
C MET A 79 -12.80 6.85 15.49
N GLU A 80 -12.77 6.07 16.57
CA GLU A 80 -13.19 6.52 17.91
C GLU A 80 -12.32 7.69 18.41
N THR A 81 -11.02 7.67 18.09
CA THR A 81 -10.13 8.79 18.41
C THR A 81 -10.55 10.06 17.66
N ILE A 82 -10.98 9.95 16.39
CA ILE A 82 -11.51 11.10 15.63
C ILE A 82 -12.81 11.59 16.27
N LYS A 83 -13.71 10.68 16.65
CA LYS A 83 -14.98 11.01 17.31
C LYS A 83 -14.77 11.76 18.63
N ALA A 84 -13.78 11.35 19.41
CA ALA A 84 -13.41 12.03 20.65
C ALA A 84 -12.81 13.43 20.42
N LEU A 85 -12.16 13.66 19.28
CA LEU A 85 -11.65 14.98 18.89
C LEU A 85 -12.77 15.90 18.39
N ASP A 86 -13.63 15.39 17.51
CA ASP A 86 -14.75 16.11 16.93
C ASP A 86 -15.75 15.13 16.28
N GLU A 87 -17.02 15.21 16.69
CA GLU A 87 -18.06 14.32 16.19
C GLU A 87 -18.42 14.59 14.72
N SER A 88 -18.35 15.84 14.27
CA SER A 88 -18.63 16.20 12.87
C SER A 88 -17.55 15.68 11.92
N ALA A 89 -16.29 15.64 12.38
CA ALA A 89 -15.17 15.02 11.68
C ALA A 89 -15.36 13.51 11.52
N PHE A 90 -15.85 12.84 12.56
CA PHE A 90 -16.20 11.42 12.51
C PHE A 90 -17.33 11.16 11.50
N LEU A 91 -18.43 11.89 11.59
CA LEU A 91 -19.58 11.73 10.68
C LEU A 91 -19.19 11.95 9.21
N TRP A 92 -18.29 12.90 8.95
CA TRP A 92 -17.78 13.12 7.59
C TRP A 92 -17.01 11.91 7.05
N LEU A 93 -16.21 11.25 7.89
CA LEU A 93 -15.45 10.06 7.49
C LEU A 93 -16.31 8.80 7.46
N GLU A 94 -17.39 8.75 8.23
CA GLU A 94 -18.37 7.65 8.22
C GLU A 94 -19.18 7.62 6.92
N ASP A 95 -19.47 8.79 6.33
CA ASP A 95 -20.11 8.92 5.01
C ASP A 95 -19.19 8.46 3.85
N GLU A 96 -17.88 8.42 4.08
CA GLU A 96 -16.89 7.98 3.11
C GLU A 96 -16.67 6.46 3.17
N ASP A 97 -16.92 5.73 2.07
CA ASP A 97 -16.72 4.28 2.01
C ASP A 97 -15.25 3.89 2.38
N PRO A 98 -15.03 3.21 3.53
CA PRO A 98 -13.69 2.82 3.98
C PRO A 98 -12.95 1.93 2.99
N GLY A 99 -13.66 1.16 2.15
CA GLY A 99 -13.08 0.32 1.10
C GLY A 99 -12.33 1.12 0.03
N GLN A 100 -12.62 2.41 -0.10
CA GLN A 100 -12.00 3.28 -1.10
C GLN A 100 -10.75 3.99 -0.57
N TRP A 101 -10.57 4.14 0.74
CA TRP A 101 -9.49 4.98 1.28
C TRP A 101 -8.70 4.38 2.45
N SER A 102 -9.19 3.32 3.09
CA SER A 102 -8.49 2.67 4.20
C SER A 102 -7.96 1.29 3.84
N ARG A 103 -6.69 1.06 4.20
CA ARG A 103 -6.02 -0.22 3.98
C ARG A 103 -6.69 -1.39 4.69
N ALA A 104 -7.37 -1.15 5.80
CA ALA A 104 -8.06 -2.18 6.58
C ALA A 104 -9.21 -2.84 5.79
N TYR A 105 -9.76 -2.15 4.79
CA TYR A 105 -10.91 -2.59 4.00
C TYR A 105 -10.57 -2.85 2.53
N PHE A 106 -9.29 -2.70 2.14
CA PHE A 106 -8.88 -3.02 0.78
C PHE A 106 -9.02 -4.52 0.48
N ASN A 107 -9.43 -4.81 -0.74
CA ASN A 107 -9.52 -6.17 -1.25
C ASN A 107 -8.15 -6.87 -1.16
N THR A 108 -8.14 -8.08 -0.60
CA THR A 108 -6.94 -8.89 -0.38
C THR A 108 -6.40 -9.52 -1.67
N THR A 109 -7.20 -9.57 -2.74
CA THR A 109 -6.77 -10.06 -4.05
C THR A 109 -5.64 -9.20 -4.62
N MET A 110 -5.67 -7.88 -4.39
CA MET A 110 -4.64 -6.94 -4.85
C MET A 110 -3.85 -6.34 -3.69
N LYS A 111 -2.70 -6.97 -3.41
CA LYS A 111 -1.75 -6.56 -2.36
C LYS A 111 -0.96 -5.32 -2.80
N CYS A 112 -1.59 -4.16 -2.66
CA CYS A 112 -0.95 -2.86 -2.86
C CYS A 112 -1.04 -2.06 -1.56
N ASP A 113 0.12 -1.66 -1.01
CA ASP A 113 0.22 -0.87 0.22
C ASP A 113 0.21 0.64 -0.03
N VAL A 114 0.13 1.05 -1.31
CA VAL A 114 0.13 2.44 -1.74
C VAL A 114 -1.19 3.08 -1.34
N LEU A 115 -1.12 4.10 -0.47
CA LEU A 115 -2.23 4.97 -0.07
C LEU A 115 -2.19 6.34 -0.76
N LEU A 116 -1.14 6.56 -1.53
CA LEU A 116 -0.82 7.85 -2.12
C LEU A 116 -0.58 7.71 -3.61
N ASN A 117 -1.10 8.66 -4.38
CA ASN A 117 -0.76 8.79 -5.78
C ASN A 117 0.57 9.55 -5.99
N ILE A 118 1.60 9.26 -5.18
CA ILE A 118 2.89 9.99 -5.22
C ILE A 118 3.46 10.02 -6.64
N THR A 119 3.39 8.88 -7.35
CA THR A 119 4.02 8.75 -8.67
C THR A 119 3.35 9.67 -9.70
N CYS A 120 2.03 9.71 -9.78
CA CYS A 120 1.36 10.62 -10.70
C CYS A 120 1.52 12.08 -10.28
N GLU A 121 1.63 12.38 -8.99
CA GLU A 121 1.81 13.76 -8.51
C GLU A 121 3.18 14.32 -8.88
N VAL A 122 4.23 13.53 -8.66
CA VAL A 122 5.60 13.90 -9.08
C VAL A 122 5.66 14.04 -10.60
N PHE A 123 5.04 13.11 -11.33
CA PHE A 123 4.99 13.18 -12.78
C PHE A 123 4.22 14.42 -13.27
N ASN A 124 3.03 14.67 -12.72
CA ASN A 124 2.20 15.82 -13.07
C ASN A 124 2.94 17.13 -12.81
N SER A 125 3.55 17.29 -11.64
CA SER A 125 4.35 18.47 -11.32
C SER A 125 5.50 18.67 -12.30
N PHE A 126 6.15 17.58 -12.72
CA PHE A 126 7.24 17.64 -13.68
C PHE A 126 6.77 18.08 -15.08
N ILE A 127 5.63 17.53 -15.56
CA ILE A 127 5.16 17.85 -16.91
C ILE A 127 4.53 19.24 -17.01
N LEU A 128 4.17 19.89 -15.90
CA LEU A 128 3.48 21.19 -15.92
C LEU A 128 4.25 22.26 -16.72
N ASP A 129 5.57 22.31 -16.60
CA ASP A 129 6.43 23.32 -17.23
C ASP A 129 6.85 22.98 -18.67
N VAL A 130 6.39 21.83 -19.17
CA VAL A 130 6.86 21.24 -20.43
C VAL A 130 5.75 20.73 -21.33
N ARG A 131 4.53 20.58 -20.81
CA ARG A 131 3.36 20.03 -21.53
C ARG A 131 2.93 20.84 -22.74
N ASP A 132 3.32 22.11 -22.80
CA ASP A 132 3.07 23.08 -23.86
C ASP A 132 4.21 23.15 -24.88
N LYS A 133 5.29 22.38 -24.67
CA LYS A 133 6.45 22.32 -25.56
C LYS A 133 6.31 21.19 -26.58
N SER A 134 7.20 21.21 -27.59
CA SER A 134 7.26 20.14 -28.58
C SER A 134 7.53 18.77 -27.94
N ILE A 135 7.06 17.70 -28.58
CA ILE A 135 7.31 16.32 -28.14
C ILE A 135 8.81 16.03 -27.98
N LEU A 136 9.64 16.59 -28.87
CA LEU A 136 11.10 16.46 -28.79
C LEU A 136 11.66 17.08 -27.50
N THR A 137 11.16 18.27 -27.14
CA THR A 137 11.57 18.95 -25.90
C THR A 137 11.13 18.17 -24.66
N LEU A 138 9.92 17.62 -24.67
CA LEU A 138 9.41 16.77 -23.59
C LEU A 138 10.32 15.56 -23.33
N ILE A 139 10.68 14.83 -24.39
CA ILE A 139 11.54 13.64 -24.28
C ILE A 139 12.93 14.02 -23.77
N ALA A 140 13.51 15.12 -24.27
CA ALA A 140 14.80 15.60 -23.81
C ALA A 140 14.79 15.93 -22.31
N MET A 141 13.77 16.63 -21.83
CA MET A 141 13.66 16.99 -20.41
C MET A 141 13.41 15.77 -19.51
N VAL A 142 12.63 14.78 -19.95
CA VAL A 142 12.47 13.51 -19.21
C VAL A 142 13.81 12.79 -19.09
N LYS A 143 14.59 12.74 -20.17
CA LYS A 143 15.93 12.13 -20.16
C LYS A 143 16.85 12.83 -19.16
N ASP A 144 16.91 14.16 -19.21
CA ASP A 144 17.74 14.97 -18.32
C ASP A 144 17.35 14.79 -16.85
N LEU A 145 16.04 14.74 -16.56
CA LEU A 145 15.53 14.43 -15.22
C LEU A 145 16.04 13.08 -14.71
N ILE A 146 15.91 12.02 -15.52
CA ILE A 146 16.35 10.67 -15.14
C ILE A 146 17.85 10.68 -14.87
N MET A 147 18.65 11.31 -15.73
CA MET A 147 20.10 11.41 -15.57
C MET A 147 20.49 12.14 -14.29
N VAL A 148 19.90 13.32 -14.03
CA VAL A 148 20.14 14.09 -12.80
C VAL A 148 19.74 13.29 -11.57
N ARG A 149 18.59 12.62 -11.60
CA ARG A 149 18.10 11.78 -10.48
C ARG A 149 19.04 10.61 -10.20
N MET A 150 19.54 9.96 -11.25
CA MET A 150 20.52 8.89 -11.13
C MET A 150 21.82 9.39 -10.52
N GLN A 151 22.32 10.55 -10.94
CA GLN A 151 23.52 11.16 -10.35
C GLN A 151 23.30 11.49 -8.87
N MET A 152 22.23 12.20 -8.52
CA MET A 152 21.91 12.51 -7.12
C MET A 152 21.78 11.25 -6.25
N ASN A 153 21.29 10.14 -6.81
CA ASN A 153 21.20 8.87 -6.08
C ASN A 153 22.58 8.22 -5.91
N ARG A 154 23.48 8.34 -6.89
CA ARG A 154 24.89 7.91 -6.75
C ARG A 154 25.61 8.71 -5.68
N ASP A 155 25.52 10.04 -5.72
CA ASP A 155 26.17 10.92 -4.75
C ASP A 155 25.71 10.61 -3.32
N LYS A 156 24.41 10.34 -3.12
CA LYS A 156 23.90 9.91 -1.82
C LYS A 156 24.41 8.52 -1.44
N ALA A 157 24.50 7.60 -2.40
CA ALA A 157 24.95 6.23 -2.17
C ALA A 157 26.41 6.15 -1.71
N GLU A 158 27.25 7.05 -2.21
CA GLU A 158 28.64 7.19 -1.78
C GLU A 158 28.76 7.67 -0.33
N GLN A 159 27.76 8.41 0.19
CA GLN A 159 27.79 9.00 1.53
C GLN A 159 27.36 8.03 2.64
N TRP A 160 26.64 6.95 2.34
CA TRP A 160 26.13 6.04 3.38
C TRP A 160 26.91 4.73 3.45
N GLU A 161 27.01 4.18 4.65
CA GLU A 161 27.74 2.94 4.89
C GLU A 161 26.85 1.70 4.85
N GLY A 162 27.39 0.63 4.26
CA GLY A 162 26.78 -0.69 4.23
C GLY A 162 25.93 -0.96 2.98
N LYS A 163 25.46 -2.20 2.86
CA LYS A 163 24.77 -2.72 1.67
C LYS A 163 23.31 -2.28 1.53
N ILE A 164 22.72 -1.72 2.58
CA ILE A 164 21.28 -1.39 2.64
C ILE A 164 21.13 0.12 2.78
N CYS A 165 20.27 0.69 1.94
CA CYS A 165 19.92 2.12 2.01
C CYS A 165 19.44 2.50 3.43
N PRO A 166 19.81 3.69 3.93
CA PRO A 166 19.48 4.12 5.30
C PRO A 166 17.99 4.09 5.63
N LYS A 167 17.12 4.49 4.69
CA LYS A 167 15.66 4.56 4.90
C LYS A 167 15.02 3.16 5.13
N PRO A 168 15.19 2.17 4.23
CA PRO A 168 14.76 0.80 4.50
C PRO A 168 15.36 0.22 5.78
N LYS A 169 16.65 0.46 6.06
CA LYS A 169 17.32 -0.02 7.28
C LYS A 169 16.64 0.54 8.54
N ALA A 170 16.37 1.84 8.59
CA ALA A 170 15.68 2.47 9.71
C ALA A 170 14.27 1.91 9.91
N LYS A 171 13.52 1.68 8.82
CA LYS A 171 12.18 1.05 8.88
C LYS A 171 12.26 -0.37 9.42
N LEU A 172 13.23 -1.17 8.96
CA LEU A 172 13.46 -2.53 9.44
C LEU A 172 13.78 -2.55 10.93
N LEU A 173 14.70 -1.71 11.39
CA LEU A 173 15.09 -1.64 12.81
C LEU A 173 13.90 -1.24 13.70
N LYS A 174 13.05 -0.33 13.24
CA LYS A 174 11.80 0.00 13.93
C LYS A 174 10.89 -1.23 14.05
N CYS A 175 10.66 -1.95 12.96
CA CYS A 175 9.85 -3.17 12.99
C CYS A 175 10.41 -4.24 13.92
N VAL A 176 11.74 -4.41 13.98
CA VAL A 176 12.41 -5.34 14.91
C VAL A 176 12.17 -4.92 16.35
N LYS A 177 12.30 -3.63 16.66
CA LYS A 177 12.00 -3.09 17.99
C LYS A 177 10.53 -3.31 18.37
N ASP A 178 9.61 -3.02 17.47
CA ASP A 178 8.17 -3.20 17.70
C ASP A 178 7.81 -4.69 17.86
N ALA A 179 8.50 -5.59 17.16
CA ALA A 179 8.32 -7.03 17.33
C ALA A 179 8.86 -7.54 18.67
N SER A 180 9.89 -6.91 19.23
CA SER A 180 10.46 -7.30 20.53
C SER A 180 9.50 -7.07 21.70
N SER A 181 8.50 -6.19 21.55
CA SER A 181 7.45 -5.97 22.56
C SER A 181 6.22 -6.87 22.37
N CYS A 182 6.18 -7.69 21.32
CA CYS A 182 5.09 -8.64 21.11
C CYS A 182 5.27 -9.89 21.97
N MET A 183 4.36 -10.13 22.92
CA MET A 183 4.27 -11.41 23.63
C MET A 183 3.36 -12.38 22.87
N PRO A 184 3.84 -13.57 22.46
CA PRO A 184 2.99 -14.57 21.82
C PRO A 184 2.02 -15.15 22.84
N MET A 185 0.72 -14.91 22.67
CA MET A 185 -0.32 -15.56 23.45
C MET A 185 -0.76 -16.87 22.79
N LYS A 186 -0.80 -17.95 23.56
CA LYS A 186 -1.37 -19.23 23.12
C LYS A 186 -2.87 -19.02 22.89
N SER A 187 -3.38 -19.29 21.68
CA SER A 187 -4.82 -19.16 21.43
C SER A 187 -5.58 -20.10 22.36
N ILE A 188 -6.48 -19.56 23.18
CA ILE A 188 -7.35 -20.35 24.04
C ILE A 188 -8.38 -21.03 23.12
N GLY A 189 -8.09 -22.27 22.73
CA GLY A 189 -9.08 -23.32 22.50
C GLY A 189 -10.10 -23.20 21.37
N ILE A 190 -10.13 -22.16 20.53
CA ILE A 190 -10.96 -22.16 19.31
C ILE A 190 -10.04 -22.26 18.10
N THR A 191 -9.79 -23.50 17.68
CA THR A 191 -9.15 -23.86 16.41
C THR A 191 -10.03 -23.39 15.25
N SER A 192 -9.96 -22.09 14.95
CA SER A 192 -10.36 -21.60 13.64
C SER A 192 -9.34 -22.11 12.62
N LYS A 193 -9.85 -22.77 11.57
CA LYS A 193 -9.13 -23.21 10.36
C LYS A 193 -8.13 -22.16 9.85
N PHE A 194 -8.42 -20.88 10.11
CA PHE A 194 -7.59 -19.73 9.82
C PHE A 194 -6.17 -19.78 10.44
N ILE A 195 -6.01 -20.21 11.70
CA ILE A 195 -4.67 -20.28 12.33
C ILE A 195 -3.86 -21.44 11.76
N GLN A 196 -4.50 -22.58 11.47
CA GLN A 196 -3.81 -23.69 10.80
C GLN A 196 -3.36 -23.32 9.38
N ASP A 197 -4.18 -22.57 8.65
CA ASP A 197 -3.83 -22.10 7.31
C ASP A 197 -2.73 -21.03 7.36
N LEU A 198 -2.71 -20.14 8.36
CA LEU A 198 -1.64 -19.15 8.54
C LEU A 198 -0.30 -19.80 8.89
N VAL A 199 -0.31 -20.81 9.78
CA VAL A 199 0.89 -21.57 10.13
C VAL A 199 1.37 -22.41 8.95
N LYS A 200 0.46 -23.09 8.22
CA LYS A 200 0.84 -23.82 6.99
C LYS A 200 1.44 -22.89 5.94
N THR A 201 0.85 -21.72 5.72
CA THR A 201 1.32 -20.78 4.69
C THR A 201 2.68 -20.19 5.06
N ASN A 202 2.88 -19.82 6.33
CA ASN A 202 4.16 -19.27 6.78
C ASN A 202 5.26 -20.34 6.86
N VAL A 203 4.95 -21.55 7.31
CA VAL A 203 5.90 -22.67 7.29
C VAL A 203 6.25 -23.05 5.85
N GLN A 204 5.31 -23.04 4.91
CA GLN A 204 5.61 -23.25 3.48
C GLN A 204 6.42 -22.12 2.85
N LEU A 205 6.21 -20.87 3.27
CA LEU A 205 6.99 -19.73 2.78
C LEU A 205 8.44 -19.80 3.28
N ILE A 206 8.63 -20.14 4.55
CA ILE A 206 9.96 -20.40 5.15
C ILE A 206 10.62 -21.58 4.44
N TRP A 207 9.87 -22.66 4.18
CA TRP A 207 10.36 -23.83 3.44
C TRP A 207 10.77 -23.47 2.00
N ARG A 208 10.02 -22.61 1.29
CA ARG A 208 10.38 -22.12 -0.05
C ARG A 208 11.63 -21.25 -0.05
N ILE A 209 11.84 -20.46 0.99
CA ILE A 209 13.03 -19.62 1.15
C ILE A 209 14.26 -20.49 1.47
N GLU A 210 14.14 -21.47 2.37
CA GLU A 210 15.25 -22.39 2.69
C GLU A 210 15.56 -23.37 1.55
N PHE A 211 14.55 -23.85 0.82
CA PHE A 211 14.74 -24.72 -0.35
C PHE A 211 15.43 -24.01 -1.52
N ALA A 212 15.29 -22.69 -1.63
CA ALA A 212 15.99 -21.86 -2.60
C ALA A 212 17.45 -21.58 -2.21
N LEU A 213 17.83 -21.77 -0.94
CA LEU A 213 19.16 -21.46 -0.41
C LEU A 213 20.06 -22.70 -0.22
N VAL A 214 19.50 -23.92 -0.22
CA VAL A 214 20.27 -25.16 0.02
C VAL A 214 20.46 -25.96 -1.29
N GLY A 215 21.72 -26.11 -1.70
CA GLY A 215 22.13 -26.91 -2.87
C GLY A 215 21.75 -28.40 -2.75
N ASN A 216 21.59 -29.05 -3.90
CA ASN A 216 20.97 -30.38 -4.11
C ASN A 216 21.42 -31.53 -3.17
N GLY A 217 22.60 -31.44 -2.54
CA GLY A 217 23.21 -32.52 -1.75
C GLY A 217 22.58 -32.78 -0.37
N SER A 218 21.94 -31.79 0.27
CA SER A 218 21.42 -31.94 1.65
C SER A 218 19.93 -32.31 1.74
N ARG A 219 19.28 -32.61 0.61
CA ARG A 219 17.82 -32.83 0.53
C ARG A 219 17.33 -34.12 1.20
N ARG A 220 18.18 -35.15 1.35
CA ARG A 220 17.77 -36.44 1.95
C ARG A 220 17.81 -36.47 3.47
N ALA A 221 18.67 -35.68 4.11
CA ALA A 221 18.81 -35.69 5.57
C ALA A 221 17.63 -35.00 6.28
N PHE A 222 17.03 -33.98 5.66
CA PHE A 222 15.91 -33.23 6.25
C PHE A 222 14.56 -33.97 6.17
N HIS A 223 14.36 -34.83 5.17
CA HIS A 223 13.10 -35.58 5.02
C HIS A 223 12.91 -36.66 6.09
N ALA A 224 13.99 -37.15 6.71
CA ALA A 224 13.95 -38.21 7.72
C ALA A 224 13.51 -37.70 9.10
N ASN A 225 13.80 -36.44 9.46
CA ASN A 225 13.47 -35.88 10.77
C ASN A 225 12.01 -35.44 10.92
N MET A 226 11.23 -35.39 9.85
CA MET A 226 9.83 -34.93 9.90
C MET A 226 8.83 -36.03 10.30
N ARG A 227 9.26 -37.30 10.39
CA ARG A 227 8.40 -38.41 10.85
C ARG A 227 8.20 -38.46 12.37
N VAL A 228 8.87 -37.59 13.12
CA VAL A 228 8.88 -37.60 14.60
C VAL A 228 8.06 -36.43 15.19
N LEU A 229 7.57 -35.49 14.37
CA LEU A 229 6.92 -34.25 14.83
C LEU A 229 5.52 -33.99 14.25
N LEU A 230 4.89 -35.00 13.66
CA LEU A 230 3.43 -35.06 13.40
C LEU A 230 2.87 -36.29 14.11
#